data_AF-A0A7Y5SJC9-F1
#
_entry.id   AF-A0A7Y5SJC9-F1
#
_cell.length_a   1.000
_cell.length_b   1.000
_cell.length_c   1.000
_cell.angle_alpha   90.00
_cell.angle_beta   90.00
_cell.angle_gamma   90.00
#
_symmetry.space_group_name_H-M   'P 1'
#
loop_
_entity.id
_entity.type
_entity.pdbx_description
1 polymer ?
#
loop_
_entity_poly.entity_id
_entity_poly.type
_entity_poly.pdbx_seq_one_letter_code
_entity_poly.pdbx_strand_id
1 'polypeptide(L)'
;MTLTIDIAPELESQIRDRAAQQGLDLPEYVVRALREHLSQTESRGPPHLAKAEARLLQEINVGPPEEVWHRYRALIQKRQAEMLAEAEQAELIAISDLLEELNARRLERLAELARMRNTSLTAVMEQLGIKAPPHA
;
A
#
# COMPACT_ATOMS: atom_id res chain seq x y z
N MET A 1 3.07 32.53 -16.86
CA MET A 1 1.61 32.26 -16.82
C MET A 1 1.18 32.18 -15.38
N THR A 2 0.04 32.75 -15.04
CA THR A 2 -0.57 32.68 -13.70
C THR A 2 -1.72 31.67 -13.73
N LEU A 3 -1.74 30.75 -12.78
CA LEU A 3 -2.76 29.73 -12.61
C LEU A 3 -3.53 30.03 -11.32
N THR A 4 -4.85 30.18 -11.42
CA THR A 4 -5.74 30.37 -10.27
C THR A 4 -6.51 29.08 -10.05
N ILE A 5 -6.50 28.57 -8.82
CA ILE A 5 -7.11 27.28 -8.46
C ILE A 5 -7.99 27.52 -7.24
N ASP A 6 -9.25 27.12 -7.33
CA ASP A 6 -10.15 27.10 -6.18
C ASP A 6 -9.89 25.83 -5.37
N ILE A 7 -9.53 25.99 -4.10
CA ILE A 7 -9.27 24.89 -3.17
C ILE A 7 -10.08 25.08 -1.90
N ALA A 8 -10.38 23.97 -1.23
CA ALA A 8 -11.07 24.00 0.06
C ALA A 8 -10.23 24.75 1.11
N PRO A 9 -10.84 25.56 2.00
CA PRO A 9 -10.13 26.34 3.01
C PRO A 9 -9.23 25.49 3.92
N GLU A 10 -9.67 24.27 4.23
CA GLU A 10 -8.93 23.32 5.06
C GLU A 10 -7.65 22.84 4.37
N LEU A 11 -7.69 22.71 3.04
CA LEU A 11 -6.54 22.32 2.24
C LEU A 11 -5.54 23.48 2.11
N GLU A 12 -6.03 24.71 1.92
CA GLU A 12 -5.18 25.90 1.91
C GLU A 12 -4.39 26.04 3.22
N SER A 13 -5.08 25.88 4.36
CA SER A 13 -4.44 25.95 5.69
C SER A 13 -3.34 24.90 5.83
N GLN A 14 -3.61 23.65 5.44
CA GLN A 14 -2.63 22.56 5.50
C GLN A 14 -1.40 22.81 4.62
N ILE A 15 -1.59 23.38 3.42
CA ILE A 15 -0.47 23.71 2.53
C ILE A 15 0.38 24.82 3.16
N ARG A 16 -0.26 25.84 3.74
CA ARG A 16 0.43 26.94 4.43
C ARG A 16 1.25 26.46 5.62
N ASP A 17 0.67 25.59 6.44
CA ASP A 17 1.36 25.02 7.61
C ASP A 17 2.59 24.19 7.19
N ARG A 18 2.47 23.40 6.12
CA ARG A 18 3.59 22.60 5.58
C ARG A 18 4.67 23.46 4.96
N ALA A 19 4.31 24.54 4.25
CA ALA A 19 5.28 25.48 3.72
C ALA A 19 6.10 26.12 4.86
N ALA A 20 5.41 26.57 5.92
CA ALA A 20 6.05 27.14 7.10
C ALA A 20 6.98 26.15 7.83
N GLN A 21 6.57 24.90 7.98
CA GLN A 21 7.41 23.84 8.57
C GLN A 21 8.69 23.58 7.77
N GLN A 22 8.66 23.79 6.46
CA GLN A 22 9.81 23.63 5.58
C GLN A 22 10.59 24.94 5.36
N GLY A 23 10.18 26.05 6.00
CA GLY A 23 10.79 27.36 5.82
C GLY A 23 10.65 27.92 4.40
N LEU A 24 9.66 27.45 3.65
CA LEU A 24 9.40 27.85 2.26
C LEU A 24 8.23 28.83 2.19
N ASP A 25 8.28 29.72 1.21
CA ASP A 25 7.13 30.55 0.87
C ASP A 25 6.03 29.69 0.21
N LEU A 26 4.76 30.09 0.38
CA LEU A 26 3.61 29.31 -0.08
C LEU A 26 3.64 29.05 -1.60
N PRO A 27 3.88 30.04 -2.48
CA PRO A 27 3.96 29.81 -3.92
C PRO A 27 5.13 28.89 -4.29
N GLU A 28 6.27 29.03 -3.61
CA GLU A 28 7.46 28.21 -3.87
C GLU A 28 7.21 26.75 -3.50
N TYR A 29 6.59 26.52 -2.34
CA TYR A 29 6.17 25.19 -1.91
C TYR A 29 5.20 24.54 -2.91
N VAL A 30 4.19 25.29 -3.37
CA VAL A 30 3.19 24.78 -4.33
C VAL A 30 3.84 24.46 -5.68
N VAL A 31 4.68 25.35 -6.22
CA VAL A 31 5.37 25.10 -7.49
C VAL A 31 6.29 23.90 -7.39
N ARG A 32 7.01 23.75 -6.27
CA ARG A 32 7.87 22.60 -6.03
C ARG A 32 7.07 21.30 -5.95
N ALA A 33 5.99 21.27 -5.19
CA ALA A 33 5.12 20.10 -5.06
C ALA A 33 4.51 19.70 -6.42
N LEU A 34 4.08 20.67 -7.22
CA LEU A 34 3.58 20.43 -8.57
C LEU A 34 4.68 19.88 -9.49
N ARG A 35 5.90 20.43 -9.41
CA ARG A 35 7.04 19.93 -10.20
C ARG A 35 7.41 18.50 -9.80
N GLU A 36 7.50 18.21 -8.50
CA GLU A 36 7.78 16.86 -8.02
C GLU A 36 6.70 15.86 -8.46
N HIS A 37 5.42 16.25 -8.41
CA HIS A 37 4.32 15.42 -8.89
C HIS A 37 4.38 15.20 -10.40
N LEU A 38 4.67 16.26 -11.17
CA LEU A 38 4.79 16.18 -12.63
C LEU A 38 6.00 15.34 -13.05
N SER A 39 7.15 15.50 -12.39
CA SER A 39 8.34 14.66 -12.59
C SER A 39 8.09 13.19 -12.27
N GLN A 40 7.29 12.90 -11.24
CA GLN A 40 6.85 11.54 -10.94
C GLN A 40 5.91 10.96 -12.01
N THR A 41 5.06 11.79 -12.63
CA THR A 41 4.22 11.34 -13.76
C THR A 41 4.97 11.24 -15.09
N GLU A 42 5.95 12.11 -15.37
CA GLU A 42 6.81 12.01 -16.56
C GLU A 42 7.74 10.78 -16.49
N SER A 43 8.09 10.35 -15.28
CA SER A 43 8.83 9.10 -15.04
C SER A 43 7.95 7.84 -15.15
N ARG A 44 6.63 7.99 -15.28
CA ARG A 44 5.71 6.87 -15.56
C ARG A 44 5.53 6.81 -17.07
N GLY A 45 6.07 5.75 -17.67
CA GLY A 45 6.06 5.53 -19.12
C GLY A 45 4.66 5.52 -19.76
N PRO A 46 4.55 5.18 -21.05
CA PRO A 46 3.31 5.27 -21.84
C PRO A 46 2.04 4.82 -21.12
N PRO A 47 0.85 5.38 -21.42
CA PRO A 47 -0.41 5.18 -20.69
C PRO A 47 -0.85 3.71 -20.48
N HIS A 48 -0.31 2.78 -21.27
CA HIS A 48 -0.47 1.34 -21.06
C HIS A 48 0.23 0.84 -19.76
N LEU A 49 1.41 1.37 -19.43
CA LEU A 49 2.14 1.07 -18.20
C LEU A 49 1.39 1.58 -16.97
N ALA A 50 0.77 2.76 -17.05
CA ALA A 50 -0.06 3.28 -15.96
C ALA A 50 -1.29 2.40 -15.67
N LYS A 51 -1.91 1.83 -16.71
CA LYS A 51 -3.03 0.87 -16.55
C LYS A 51 -2.57 -0.47 -15.97
N ALA A 52 -1.43 -0.98 -16.42
CA ALA A 52 -0.86 -2.22 -15.89
C ALA A 52 -0.46 -2.04 -14.41
N GLU A 53 0.15 -0.92 -14.07
CA GLU A 53 0.50 -0.57 -12.69
C GLU A 53 -0.73 -0.47 -11.79
N ALA A 54 -1.80 0.19 -12.26
CA ALA A 54 -3.05 0.29 -11.52
C ALA A 54 -3.69 -1.08 -11.24
N ARG A 55 -3.65 -2.01 -12.21
CA ARG A 55 -4.12 -3.39 -12.01
C ARG A 55 -3.27 -4.14 -11.00
N LEU A 56 -1.95 -4.03 -11.09
CA LEU A 56 -1.01 -4.60 -10.12
C LEU A 56 -1.29 -4.10 -8.70
N LEU A 57 -1.51 -2.80 -8.53
CA LEU A 57 -1.86 -2.23 -7.23
C LEU A 57 -3.22 -2.71 -6.71
N GLN A 58 -4.19 -2.96 -7.58
CA GLN A 58 -5.46 -3.59 -7.18
C GLN A 58 -5.21 -5.01 -6.66
N GLU A 59 -4.48 -5.83 -7.42
CA GLU A 59 -4.16 -7.21 -7.05
C GLU A 59 -3.36 -7.31 -5.74
N ILE A 60 -2.40 -6.40 -5.52
CA ILE A 60 -1.59 -6.33 -4.28
C ILE A 60 -2.45 -6.05 -3.03
N ASN A 61 -3.57 -5.36 -3.21
CA ASN A 61 -4.46 -4.95 -2.13
C ASN A 61 -5.66 -5.89 -1.93
N VAL A 62 -5.77 -6.97 -2.72
CA VAL A 62 -6.79 -8.00 -2.48
C VAL A 62 -6.34 -8.90 -1.33
N GLY A 63 -7.04 -8.80 -0.20
CA GLY A 63 -6.90 -9.73 0.93
C GLY A 63 -8.05 -10.73 1.00
N PRO A 64 -7.98 -11.70 1.93
CA PRO A 64 -9.11 -12.54 2.27
C PRO A 64 -10.32 -11.71 2.73
N PRO A 65 -11.56 -12.21 2.51
CA PRO A 65 -12.76 -11.63 3.11
C PRO A 65 -12.65 -11.48 4.64
N GLU A 66 -13.37 -10.52 5.21
CA GLU A 66 -13.30 -10.22 6.64
C GLU A 66 -13.72 -11.42 7.50
N GLU A 67 -14.67 -12.22 7.00
CA GLU A 67 -15.17 -13.44 7.63
C GLU A 67 -14.06 -14.47 7.80
N VAL A 68 -13.17 -14.60 6.81
CA VAL A 68 -12.01 -15.50 6.88
C VAL A 68 -11.06 -15.06 7.98
N TRP A 69 -10.80 -13.74 8.08
CA TRP A 69 -9.97 -13.19 9.16
C TRP A 69 -10.58 -13.36 10.54
N HIS A 70 -11.89 -13.18 10.67
CA HIS A 70 -12.60 -13.42 11.93
C HIS A 70 -12.53 -14.88 12.34
N ARG A 71 -12.76 -15.81 11.41
CA ARG A 71 -12.65 -17.25 11.67
C ARG A 71 -11.23 -17.64 12.06
N TYR A 72 -10.24 -17.17 11.31
CA TYR A 72 -8.83 -17.39 11.62
C TYR A 72 -8.46 -16.94 13.03
N ARG A 73 -8.82 -15.68 13.40
CA ARG A 73 -8.53 -15.14 14.74
C ARG A 73 -9.23 -15.94 15.84
N ALA A 74 -10.48 -16.36 15.64
CA ALA A 74 -11.19 -17.19 16.60
C ALA A 74 -10.52 -18.56 16.81
N LEU A 75 -10.06 -19.20 15.73
CA LEU A 75 -9.32 -20.46 15.80
C LEU A 75 -7.96 -20.29 16.50
N ILE A 76 -7.24 -19.19 16.24
CA ILE A 76 -6.00 -18.88 16.94
C ILE A 76 -6.24 -18.69 18.45
N GLN A 77 -7.30 -17.98 18.85
CA GLN A 77 -7.65 -17.81 20.26
C GLN A 77 -8.00 -19.15 20.93
N LYS A 78 -8.78 -20.00 20.26
CA LYS A 78 -9.09 -21.35 20.75
C LYS A 78 -7.83 -22.21 20.89
N ARG A 79 -6.91 -22.13 19.93
CA ARG A 79 -5.60 -22.82 19.99
C ARG A 79 -4.79 -22.37 21.19
N GLN A 80 -4.71 -21.06 21.43
CA GLN A 80 -4.00 -20.48 22.58
C GLN A 80 -4.62 -20.87 23.91
N ALA A 81 -5.94 -21.07 23.95
CA ALA A 81 -6.65 -21.54 25.13
C ALA A 81 -6.67 -23.09 25.25
N GLU A 82 -5.97 -23.82 24.37
CA GLU A 82 -5.97 -25.29 24.32
C GLU A 82 -7.35 -25.94 24.17
N MET A 83 -8.33 -25.20 23.60
CA MET A 83 -9.71 -25.64 23.40
C MET A 83 -10.03 -25.97 21.93
N LEU A 84 -9.01 -26.10 21.09
CA LEU A 84 -9.20 -26.31 19.66
C LEU A 84 -9.47 -27.79 19.36
N ALA A 85 -10.64 -28.09 18.80
CA ALA A 85 -10.98 -29.45 18.38
C ALA A 85 -10.19 -29.88 17.13
N GLU A 86 -10.06 -31.19 16.87
CA GLU A 86 -9.35 -31.70 15.70
C GLU A 86 -9.89 -31.17 14.37
N ALA A 87 -11.21 -31.09 14.21
CA ALA A 87 -11.83 -30.52 13.02
C ALA A 87 -11.49 -29.02 12.85
N GLU A 88 -11.40 -28.29 13.96
CA GLU A 88 -11.03 -26.87 13.99
C GLU A 88 -9.53 -26.65 13.74
N GLN A 89 -8.68 -27.61 14.13
CA GLN A 89 -7.27 -27.65 13.79
C GLN A 89 -7.08 -27.84 12.28
N ALA A 90 -7.81 -28.77 11.66
CA ALA A 90 -7.78 -28.97 10.21
C ALA A 90 -8.23 -27.71 9.45
N GLU A 91 -9.28 -27.04 9.95
CA GLU A 91 -9.74 -25.76 9.40
C GLU A 91 -8.68 -24.65 9.55
N LEU A 92 -8.02 -24.56 10.69
CA LEU A 92 -6.96 -23.59 10.93
C LEU A 92 -5.78 -23.78 9.96
N ILE A 93 -5.41 -25.04 9.68
CA ILE A 93 -4.38 -25.38 8.69
C ILE A 93 -4.83 -24.89 7.31
N ALA A 94 -6.03 -25.26 6.87
CA ALA A 94 -6.54 -24.86 5.56
C ALA A 94 -6.60 -23.34 5.36
N ILE A 95 -7.02 -22.59 6.39
CA ILE A 95 -7.01 -21.11 6.32
C ILE A 95 -5.57 -20.59 6.29
N SER A 96 -4.64 -21.18 7.03
CA SER A 96 -3.23 -20.77 7.03
C SER A 96 -2.60 -20.97 5.65
N ASP A 97 -2.83 -22.13 5.02
CA ASP A 97 -2.34 -22.43 3.67
C ASP A 97 -2.87 -21.42 2.64
N LEU A 98 -4.16 -21.07 2.73
CA LEU A 98 -4.77 -20.04 1.89
C LEU A 98 -4.10 -18.68 2.07
N LEU A 99 -3.81 -18.28 3.32
CA LEU A 99 -3.14 -17.02 3.63
C LEU A 99 -1.71 -17.00 3.07
N GLU A 100 -0.98 -18.11 3.20
CA GLU A 100 0.38 -18.24 2.65
C GLU A 100 0.38 -18.11 1.13
N GLU A 101 -0.54 -18.79 0.44
CA GLU A 101 -0.64 -18.69 -1.02
C GLU A 101 -0.99 -17.27 -1.49
N LEU A 102 -1.95 -16.62 -0.82
CA LEU A 102 -2.29 -15.23 -1.12
C LEU A 102 -1.10 -14.29 -0.88
N ASN A 103 -0.33 -14.51 0.19
CA ASN A 103 0.82 -13.69 0.50
C ASN A 103 1.98 -13.92 -0.49
N ALA A 104 2.19 -15.17 -0.95
CA ALA A 104 3.15 -15.50 -1.99
C ALA A 104 2.82 -14.79 -3.30
N ARG A 105 1.56 -14.87 -3.77
CA ARG A 105 1.09 -14.16 -4.96
C ARG A 105 1.24 -12.64 -4.80
N ARG A 106 0.92 -12.10 -3.62
CA ARG A 106 1.11 -10.67 -3.33
C ARG A 106 2.59 -10.26 -3.44
N LEU A 107 3.51 -11.10 -2.98
CA LEU A 107 4.94 -10.86 -3.08
C LEU A 107 5.42 -10.86 -4.53
N GLU A 108 4.92 -11.78 -5.36
CA GLU A 108 5.19 -11.81 -6.80
C GLU A 108 4.73 -10.52 -7.49
N ARG A 109 3.53 -10.03 -7.15
CA ARG A 109 3.01 -8.76 -7.68
C ARG A 109 3.82 -7.55 -7.23
N LEU A 110 4.25 -7.52 -5.97
CA LEU A 110 5.15 -6.46 -5.49
C LEU A 110 6.49 -6.47 -6.22
N ALA A 111 7.04 -7.65 -6.52
CA ALA A 111 8.26 -7.79 -7.31
C ALA A 111 8.07 -7.33 -8.78
N GLU A 112 6.93 -7.63 -9.38
CA GLU A 112 6.56 -7.15 -10.71
C GLU A 112 6.43 -5.62 -10.73
N LEU A 113 5.79 -5.03 -9.72
CA LEU A 113 5.69 -3.58 -9.56
C LEU A 113 7.07 -2.92 -9.37
N ALA A 114 7.96 -3.53 -8.58
CA ALA A 114 9.32 -3.06 -8.39
C ALA A 114 10.11 -3.03 -9.71
N ARG A 115 9.98 -4.08 -10.53
CA ARG A 115 10.55 -4.13 -11.88
C ARG A 115 9.99 -3.03 -12.78
N MET A 116 8.67 -2.81 -12.77
CA MET A 116 8.04 -1.75 -13.56
C MET A 116 8.51 -0.35 -13.16
N ARG A 117 8.74 -0.12 -11.87
CA ARG A 117 9.25 1.14 -11.32
C ARG A 117 10.78 1.25 -11.35
N ASN A 118 11.48 0.23 -11.87
CA ASN A 118 12.94 0.13 -11.88
C ASN A 118 13.56 0.41 -10.49
N THR A 119 12.96 -0.16 -9.44
CA THR A 119 13.39 0.01 -8.04
C THR A 119 13.44 -1.34 -7.33
N SER A 120 13.87 -1.37 -6.06
CA SER A 120 13.92 -2.59 -5.26
C SER A 120 12.54 -2.95 -4.70
N LEU A 121 12.33 -4.24 -4.43
CA LEU A 121 11.13 -4.73 -3.74
C LEU A 121 10.95 -4.01 -2.38
N THR A 122 12.03 -3.87 -1.62
CA THR A 122 12.04 -3.17 -0.32
C THR A 122 11.57 -1.73 -0.45
N ALA A 123 12.06 -0.99 -1.44
CA ALA A 123 11.63 0.39 -1.69
C ALA A 123 10.14 0.49 -2.05
N VAL A 124 9.61 -0.46 -2.85
CA VAL A 124 8.17 -0.52 -3.13
C VAL A 124 7.37 -0.81 -1.86
N MET A 125 7.81 -1.77 -1.05
CA MET A 125 7.14 -2.10 0.21
C MET A 125 7.10 -0.92 1.16
N GLU A 126 8.21 -0.17 1.30
CA GLU A 126 8.29 1.05 2.09
C GLU A 126 7.35 2.14 1.56
N GLN A 127 7.33 2.38 0.24
CA GLN A 127 6.44 3.35 -0.40
C GLN A 127 4.95 3.02 -0.20
N LEU A 128 4.61 1.73 -0.13
CA LEU A 128 3.23 1.26 0.10
C LEU A 128 2.90 1.10 1.59
N GLY A 129 3.83 1.40 2.51
CA GLY A 129 3.64 1.21 3.95
C GLY A 129 3.52 -0.25 4.38
N ILE A 130 3.99 -1.18 3.56
CA ILE A 130 3.96 -2.63 3.83
C ILE A 130 5.17 -2.96 4.70
N LYS A 131 4.92 -3.21 5.99
CA LYS A 131 5.95 -3.68 6.90
C LYS A 131 6.22 -5.15 6.62
N ALA A 132 7.50 -5.50 6.43
CA ALA A 132 7.91 -6.91 6.49
C ALA A 132 7.55 -7.46 7.88
N PRO A 133 6.97 -8.66 7.98
CA PRO A 133 6.80 -9.29 9.28
C PRO A 133 8.18 -9.40 9.94
N PRO A 134 8.31 -9.13 11.26
CA PRO A 134 9.56 -9.34 11.95
C PRO A 134 9.97 -10.80 11.78
N HIS A 135 11.14 -11.05 11.22
CA HIS A 135 11.74 -12.37 11.21
C HIS A 135 11.99 -12.76 12.67
N ALA A 136 11.29 -13.79 13.15
CA ALA A 136 11.52 -14.44 14.44
C ALA A 136 12.40 -15.67 14.23
#